data_AF-A0A537V5M8-F1
#
_entry.id   AF-A0A537V5M8-F1
#
_cell.length_a   1.000
_cell.length_b   1.000
_cell.length_c   1.000
_cell.angle_alpha   90.00
_cell.angle_beta   90.00
_cell.angle_gamma   90.00
#
_symmetry.space_group_name_H-M   'P 1'
#
loop_
_entity.id
_entity.type
_entity.pdbx_description
1 polymer ?
#
loop_
_entity_poly.entity_id
_entity_poly.type
_entity_poly.pdbx_seq_one_letter_code
_entity_poly.pdbx_strand_id
1 'polypeptide(L)'
;YIVEAGVTPRVIRVFDVNDDKLANGRAFLTAEADGTPDGLRCDVDGNLWCGWGMGSAQLDGVKIFNSTGKPIGFIALPERCANLCFGGVKRNRLFIAASHSLYSLYVNTQGAPGG
;
A
#
# COMPACT_ATOMS: atom_id res chain seq x y z
N TYR A 1 6.55 6.52 -4.28
CA TYR A 1 6.33 5.16 -4.82
C TYR A 1 5.33 5.23 -5.96
N ILE A 2 5.45 4.35 -6.96
CA ILE A 2 4.52 4.27 -8.09
C ILE A 2 4.20 2.79 -8.35
N VAL A 3 2.92 2.45 -8.51
CA VAL A 3 2.51 1.13 -9.00
C VAL A 3 2.64 1.09 -10.52
N GLU A 4 3.53 0.26 -11.03
CA GLU A 4 3.67 -0.05 -12.45
C GLU A 4 2.73 -1.22 -12.80
N ALA A 5 1.49 -0.89 -13.17
CA ALA A 5 0.45 -1.89 -13.44
C ALA A 5 0.57 -2.57 -14.83
N GLY A 6 1.40 -2.02 -15.73
CA GLY A 6 1.56 -2.50 -17.10
C GLY A 6 2.50 -3.71 -17.28
N VAL A 7 3.07 -4.23 -16.20
CA VAL A 7 3.99 -5.39 -16.20
C VAL A 7 3.42 -6.54 -15.37
N THR A 8 3.80 -7.78 -15.70
CA THR A 8 3.40 -9.00 -14.98
C THR A 8 4.64 -9.82 -14.62
N PRO A 9 4.94 -10.06 -13.34
CA PRO A 9 4.23 -9.57 -12.15
C PRO A 9 4.30 -8.04 -12.00
N ARG A 10 3.30 -7.43 -11.33
CA ARG A 10 3.28 -5.98 -11.10
C ARG A 10 4.43 -5.54 -10.20
N VAL A 11 4.94 -4.33 -10.44
CA VAL A 11 6.08 -3.78 -9.68
C VAL A 11 5.65 -2.50 -8.98
N ILE A 12 6.02 -2.35 -7.71
CA ILE A 12 6.03 -1.04 -7.07
C ILE A 12 7.43 -0.46 -7.25
N ARG A 13 7.53 0.72 -7.85
CA ARG A 13 8.77 1.45 -8.04
C ARG A 13 9.00 2.49 -6.95
N VAL A 14 10.26 2.69 -6.62
CA VAL A 14 10.75 3.79 -5.79
C VAL A 14 11.70 4.65 -6.62
N PHE A 15 11.69 5.95 -6.35
CA PHE A 15 12.48 6.96 -7.03
C PHE A 15 13.13 7.83 -5.97
N ASP A 16 14.30 8.36 -6.29
CA ASP A 16 14.88 9.45 -5.53
C ASP A 16 14.13 10.73 -5.92
N VAL A 17 13.83 11.58 -4.94
CA VAL A 17 13.15 12.87 -5.16
C VAL A 17 14.20 13.97 -5.01
N ASN A 18 14.50 14.65 -6.12
CA ASN A 18 15.43 15.77 -6.19
C ASN A 18 14.61 17.03 -6.52
N ASP A 19 14.23 17.77 -5.49
CA ASP A 19 13.30 18.90 -5.57
C ASP A 19 11.97 18.50 -6.25
N ASP A 20 11.73 19.00 -7.46
CA ASP A 20 10.53 18.76 -8.26
C ASP A 20 10.71 17.62 -9.29
N LYS A 21 11.83 16.90 -9.23
CA LYS A 21 12.18 15.83 -10.19
C LYS A 21 12.34 14.47 -9.54
N LEU A 22 11.95 13.44 -10.28
CA LEU A 22 12.18 12.05 -9.94
C LEU A 22 13.42 11.53 -10.67
N ALA A 23 14.28 10.80 -9.96
CA ALA A 23 15.50 10.19 -10.51
C ALA A 23 15.67 8.73 -10.02
N ASN A 24 16.61 8.00 -10.64
CA ASN A 24 17.07 6.68 -10.20
C ASN A 24 15.95 5.67 -9.88
N GLY A 25 14.95 5.61 -10.76
CA GLY A 25 13.80 4.71 -10.64
C GLY A 25 14.23 3.25 -10.58
N ARG A 26 13.82 2.55 -9.53
CA ARG A 26 14.14 1.13 -9.31
C ARG A 26 12.95 0.37 -8.74
N ALA A 27 12.95 -0.94 -8.88
CA ALA A 27 11.98 -1.78 -8.21
C ALA A 27 12.16 -1.65 -6.69
N PHE A 28 11.08 -1.32 -5.99
CA PHE A 28 11.00 -1.43 -4.54
C PHE A 28 10.62 -2.84 -4.13
N LEU A 29 9.59 -3.37 -4.78
CA LEU A 29 9.21 -4.78 -4.72
C LEU A 29 8.51 -5.20 -6.00
N THR A 30 8.60 -6.50 -6.29
CA THR A 30 7.82 -7.18 -7.32
C THR A 30 6.74 -7.98 -6.60
N ALA A 31 5.49 -7.80 -6.99
CA ALA A 31 4.36 -8.52 -6.39
C ALA A 31 4.50 -10.03 -6.63
N GLU A 32 3.99 -10.84 -5.70
CA GLU A 32 3.85 -12.28 -5.93
C GLU A 32 2.87 -12.60 -7.08
N ALA A 33 2.85 -13.86 -7.52
CA ALA A 33 1.89 -14.32 -8.53
C ALA A 33 0.46 -13.93 -8.14
N ASP A 34 -0.27 -13.37 -9.12
CA ASP A 34 -1.64 -12.85 -8.98
C ASP A 34 -1.82 -11.70 -7.96
N GLY A 35 -0.75 -11.25 -7.32
CA GLY A 35 -0.71 -10.10 -6.43
C GLY A 35 -0.89 -8.80 -7.21
N THR A 36 -1.94 -8.06 -6.84
CA THR A 36 -2.29 -6.81 -7.53
C THR A 36 -2.25 -5.62 -6.57
N PRO A 37 -1.10 -4.93 -6.46
CA PRO A 37 -1.04 -3.65 -5.76
C PRO A 37 -1.89 -2.59 -6.45
N ASP A 38 -2.49 -1.71 -5.66
CA ASP A 38 -3.28 -0.54 -6.08
C ASP A 38 -2.89 0.71 -5.24
N GLY A 39 -3.83 1.41 -4.62
CA GLY A 39 -3.55 2.57 -3.78
C GLY A 39 -2.63 2.27 -2.60
N LEU A 40 -1.75 3.22 -2.26
CA LEU A 40 -0.74 3.07 -1.22
C LEU A 40 -0.60 4.30 -0.33
N ARG A 41 -0.13 4.14 0.90
CA ARG A 41 0.26 5.20 1.86
C ARG A 41 1.46 4.78 2.69
N CYS A 42 2.19 5.76 3.22
CA CYS A 42 3.27 5.51 4.16
C CYS A 42 2.82 5.82 5.59
N ASP A 43 3.32 5.06 6.55
CA ASP A 43 3.26 5.45 7.97
C ASP A 43 4.53 6.22 8.40
N VAL A 44 4.52 6.69 9.65
CA VAL A 44 5.64 7.44 10.26
C VAL A 44 6.90 6.61 10.47
N ASP A 45 6.80 5.28 10.42
CA ASP A 45 7.93 4.36 10.57
C ASP A 45 8.57 4.02 9.21
N GLY A 46 8.03 4.56 8.11
CA GLY A 46 8.49 4.32 6.75
C GLY A 46 7.99 3.01 6.15
N ASN A 47 6.95 2.40 6.73
CA ASN A 47 6.29 1.25 6.12
C ASN A 47 5.31 1.69 5.04
N LEU A 48 5.25 0.91 3.96
CA LEU A 48 4.34 1.08 2.84
C LEU A 48 3.10 0.19 3.04
N TRP A 49 1.95 0.82 3.17
CA TRP A 49 0.63 0.18 3.26
C TRP A 49 -0.01 0.23 1.88
N CYS A 50 -0.37 -0.91 1.30
CA CYS A 50 -0.84 -1.01 -0.07
C CYS A 50 -2.12 -1.85 -0.16
N GLY A 51 -3.12 -1.31 -0.85
CA GLY A 51 -4.30 -2.07 -1.25
C GLY A 51 -3.88 -3.19 -2.20
N TRP A 52 -4.46 -4.36 -1.99
CA TRP A 52 -4.06 -5.61 -2.62
C TRP A 52 -5.29 -6.44 -3.01
N GLY A 53 -5.18 -7.26 -4.07
CA GLY A 53 -6.23 -8.22 -4.44
C GLY A 53 -6.20 -8.72 -5.88
N MET A 54 -7.40 -8.98 -6.46
CA MET A 54 -7.70 -9.42 -7.84
C MET A 54 -7.34 -10.88 -8.21
N GLY A 55 -6.32 -11.47 -7.59
CA GLY A 55 -5.88 -12.83 -7.89
C GLY A 55 -6.72 -13.92 -7.21
N SER A 56 -6.79 -13.86 -5.89
CA SER A 56 -7.56 -14.79 -5.06
C SER A 56 -8.05 -14.09 -3.80
N ALA A 57 -9.10 -14.64 -3.19
CA ALA A 57 -9.65 -14.10 -1.94
C ALA A 57 -8.62 -14.08 -0.79
N GLN A 58 -7.57 -14.91 -0.86
CA GLN A 58 -6.49 -14.92 0.14
C GLN A 58 -5.52 -13.74 0.00
N LEU A 59 -5.53 -13.06 -1.15
CA LEU A 59 -4.71 -11.89 -1.43
C LEU A 59 -5.44 -10.57 -1.17
N ASP A 60 -6.76 -10.62 -1.02
CA ASP A 60 -7.62 -9.45 -0.88
C ASP A 60 -7.44 -8.76 0.48
N GLY A 61 -7.07 -7.48 0.46
CA GLY A 61 -6.87 -6.72 1.68
C GLY A 61 -5.80 -5.64 1.58
N VAL A 62 -5.13 -5.36 2.69
CA VAL A 62 -4.02 -4.39 2.76
C VAL A 62 -2.74 -5.11 3.15
N LYS A 63 -1.73 -5.07 2.27
CA LYS A 63 -0.37 -5.55 2.59
C LYS A 63 0.50 -4.43 3.11
N ILE A 64 1.36 -4.76 4.06
CA ILE A 64 2.25 -3.81 4.73
C ILE A 64 3.68 -4.28 4.51
N PHE A 65 4.51 -3.40 3.96
CA PHE A 65 5.92 -3.67 3.68
C PHE A 65 6.78 -2.69 4.47
N ASN A 66 7.89 -3.14 5.03
CA ASN A 66 8.86 -2.24 5.65
C ASN A 66 9.62 -1.41 4.59
N SER A 67 10.51 -0.52 5.02
CA SER A 67 11.32 0.34 4.16
C SER A 67 12.29 -0.40 3.22
N THR A 68 12.46 -1.71 3.35
CA THR A 68 13.27 -2.56 2.45
C THR A 68 12.41 -3.39 1.50
N GLY A 69 11.08 -3.19 1.48
CA GLY A 69 10.15 -3.96 0.65
C GLY A 69 9.81 -5.36 1.21
N LYS A 70 10.21 -5.68 2.44
CA LYS A 70 9.87 -6.95 3.10
C LYS A 70 8.43 -6.88 3.63
N PRO A 71 7.57 -7.87 3.35
CA PRO A 71 6.23 -7.93 3.95
C PRO A 71 6.33 -8.13 5.47
N ILE A 72 5.62 -7.31 6.23
CA ILE A 72 5.59 -7.33 7.70
C ILE A 72 4.18 -7.47 8.28
N GLY A 73 3.14 -7.35 7.44
CA GLY A 73 1.76 -7.50 7.89
C GLY A 73 0.77 -7.60 6.74
N PHE A 74 -0.41 -8.13 7.05
CA PHE A 74 -1.54 -8.24 6.14
C PHE A 74 -2.84 -8.08 6.91
N ILE A 75 -3.71 -7.19 6.43
CA ILE A 75 -5.08 -7.04 6.91
C ILE A 75 -5.97 -7.68 5.86
N ALA A 76 -6.43 -8.90 6.12
CA ALA A 76 -7.33 -9.61 5.22
C ALA A 76 -8.70 -8.92 5.17
N LEU A 77 -9.24 -8.79 3.97
CA LEU A 77 -10.60 -8.31 3.71
C LEU A 77 -11.34 -9.36 2.86
N PRO A 78 -12.68 -9.39 2.90
CA PRO A 78 -13.45 -10.32 2.07
C PRO A 78 -13.50 -9.89 0.58
N GLU A 79 -12.75 -8.86 0.19
CA GLU A 79 -12.77 -8.25 -1.15
C GLU A 79 -11.52 -7.39 -1.37
N ARG A 80 -11.10 -7.22 -2.63
CA ARG A 80 -9.96 -6.39 -3.01
C ARG A 80 -10.04 -4.97 -2.44
N CYS A 81 -8.88 -4.46 -2.00
CA CYS A 81 -8.74 -3.07 -1.57
C CYS A 81 -8.20 -2.23 -2.73
N ALA A 82 -8.95 -1.22 -3.18
CA ALA A 82 -8.49 -0.29 -4.20
C ALA A 82 -7.64 0.84 -3.62
N ASN A 83 -7.95 1.33 -2.42
CA ASN A 83 -7.19 2.40 -1.78
C ASN A 83 -7.37 2.43 -0.27
N LEU A 84 -6.50 3.14 0.42
CA LEU A 84 -6.57 3.37 1.86
C LEU A 84 -5.99 4.73 2.22
N CYS A 85 -6.38 5.26 3.38
CA CYS A 85 -5.74 6.43 3.96
C CYS A 85 -5.79 6.40 5.49
N PHE A 86 -4.79 7.03 6.10
CA PHE A 86 -4.80 7.29 7.54
C PHE A 86 -5.61 8.55 7.83
N GLY A 87 -6.41 8.51 8.89
CA GLY A 87 -7.21 9.63 9.34
C GLY A 87 -7.57 9.55 10.82
N GLY A 88 -8.61 10.29 11.19
CA GLY A 88 -8.94 10.55 12.59
C GLY A 88 -8.00 11.56 13.24
N VAL A 89 -8.38 12.08 14.41
CA VAL A 89 -7.65 13.17 15.11
C VAL A 89 -6.18 12.82 15.38
N LYS A 90 -5.89 11.54 15.63
CA LYS A 90 -4.54 11.03 15.91
C LYS A 90 -3.84 10.42 14.68
N ARG A 91 -4.42 10.51 13.48
CA ARG A 91 -3.94 9.87 12.23
C ARG A 91 -3.69 8.35 12.33
N ASN A 92 -4.37 7.69 13.28
CA ASN A 92 -4.18 6.27 13.58
C ASN A 92 -5.44 5.43 13.28
N ARG A 93 -6.41 5.99 12.56
CA ARG A 93 -7.55 5.24 12.01
C ARG A 93 -7.31 5.05 10.53
N LEU A 94 -7.18 3.79 10.11
CA LEU A 94 -7.07 3.44 8.70
C LEU A 94 -8.47 3.34 8.11
N PHE A 95 -8.74 4.10 7.06
CA PHE A 95 -9.92 3.97 6.21
C PHE A 95 -9.52 3.21 4.96
N ILE A 96 -10.35 2.25 4.55
CA ILE A 96 -10.06 1.36 3.43
C ILE A 96 -11.24 1.36 2.48
N ALA A 97 -11.00 1.73 1.22
CA ALA A 97 -11.95 1.65 0.14
C ALA A 97 -11.75 0.33 -0.62
N ALA A 98 -12.69 -0.58 -0.41
CA ALA A 98 -12.75 -1.85 -1.13
C ALA A 98 -13.83 -1.81 -2.22
N SER A 99 -14.03 -2.93 -2.94
CA SER A 99 -14.94 -2.99 -4.10
C SER A 99 -16.37 -2.49 -3.79
N HIS A 100 -16.98 -3.02 -2.73
CA HIS A 100 -18.39 -2.81 -2.39
C HIS A 100 -18.57 -2.15 -1.03
N SER A 101 -17.50 -2.02 -0.23
CA SER A 101 -17.58 -1.57 1.16
C SER A 101 -16.47 -0.58 1.52
N LEU A 102 -16.74 0.20 2.57
CA LEU A 102 -15.73 0.98 3.29
C LEU A 102 -15.47 0.31 4.65
N TYR A 103 -14.21 -0.02 4.92
CA TYR A 103 -13.78 -0.54 6.22
C TYR A 103 -13.02 0.53 6.99
N SER A 104 -12.99 0.40 8.31
CA SER A 104 -12.05 1.17 9.12
C SER A 104 -11.62 0.42 10.37
N LEU A 105 -10.37 0.61 10.76
CA LEU A 105 -9.84 0.10 12.03
C LEU A 105 -8.82 1.07 12.62
N TYR A 106 -8.61 0.99 13.93
CA TYR A 106 -7.49 1.65 14.58
C TYR A 106 -6.22 0.81 14.41
N VAL A 107 -5.10 1.49 14.20
CA VAL A 107 -3.76 0.89 14.09
C VAL A 107 -2.81 1.55 15.08
N ASN A 108 -1.72 0.86 15.43
CA ASN A 108 -0.74 1.32 16.42
C ASN A 108 0.40 2.15 15.81
N THR A 109 0.17 2.74 14.64
CA THR A 109 1.06 3.70 13.99
C THR A 109 0.24 4.90 13.50
N GLN A 110 0.89 5.88 12.89
CA GLN A 110 0.24 7.04 12.30
C GLN A 110 0.59 7.14 10.82
N GLY A 111 -0.33 7.67 10.01
CA GLY A 111 -0.01 8.07 8.66
C GLY A 111 1.10 9.12 8.63
N ALA A 112 1.95 9.05 7.61
CA ALA A 112 2.98 10.06 7.37
C ALA A 112 2.36 11.47 7.25
N PRO A 113 3.08 12.54 7.67
CA PRO A 113 2.61 13.90 7.47
C PRO A 113 2.29 14.19 6.00
N GLY A 114 1.17 14.85 5.73
CA GLY A 114 0.73 15.17 4.36
C GLY A 114 -0.23 14.17 3.73
N GLY A 115 -0.42 13.00 4.36
CA GLY A 115 -1.41 12.00 3.95
C GLY A 115 -0.82 10.73 3.37
#